data_AF-A0A9W8PLQ5-F1
#
_entry.id   AF-A0A9W8PLQ5-F1
#
_cell.length_a   1.000
_cell.length_b   1.000
_cell.length_c   1.000
_cell.angle_alpha   90.00
_cell.angle_beta   90.00
_cell.angle_gamma   90.00
#
_symmetry.space_group_name_H-M   'P 1'
#
loop_
_entity.id
_entity.type
_entity.pdbx_description
1 polymer ?
#
loop_
_entity_poly.entity_id
_entity_poly.type
_entity_poly.pdbx_seq_one_letter_code
_entity_poly.pdbx_strand_id
1 'polypeptide(L)'
;MRNHIVNIITFPDGSKYHSDVAFGGDGATVPMPLVDGLVHKNLGTQQIRLKRDWVPNQVHRTEETKLWIYQYRNSQDSEWNSFYSFPGVEFFALDWDVINWWINSHPDSHQRRNVLTIKFLQRPVEMDASFEGETEIFGKRMLVNGVVKENLGGKTKVIMTCNTEQERLEVLERYFQLFLTNEEKQGILGYLSELDGTAS
;
A
#
# COMPACT_ATOMS: atom_id res chain seq x y z
N MET A 1 2.31 12.17 5.68
CA MET A 1 2.91 11.50 6.86
C MET A 1 4.27 10.94 6.42
N ARG A 2 5.31 10.99 7.26
CA ARG A 2 6.68 10.53 6.95
C ARG A 2 7.01 9.24 7.71
N ASN A 3 6.22 8.21 7.47
CA ASN A 3 6.35 6.90 8.10
C ASN A 3 6.28 5.76 7.07
N HIS A 4 6.55 6.09 5.81
CA HIS A 4 6.49 5.18 4.68
C HIS A 4 7.76 5.30 3.87
N ILE A 5 8.25 4.16 3.39
CA ILE A 5 9.48 4.05 2.60
C ILE A 5 9.09 4.04 1.12
N VAL A 6 9.79 4.84 0.32
CA VAL A 6 9.71 4.80 -1.14
C VAL A 6 11.10 4.76 -1.73
N ASN A 7 11.24 4.15 -2.90
CA ASN A 7 12.48 4.16 -3.65
C ASN A 7 12.40 5.19 -4.78
N ILE A 8 13.46 5.98 -4.95
CA ILE A 8 13.62 6.88 -6.10
C ILE A 8 14.76 6.35 -6.96
N ILE A 9 14.39 5.82 -8.13
CA ILE A 9 15.32 5.27 -9.11
C ILE A 9 15.74 6.41 -10.02
N THR A 10 17.04 6.65 -10.15
CA THR A 10 17.60 7.65 -11.07
C THR A 10 18.30 6.94 -12.21
N PHE A 11 17.91 7.24 -13.45
CA PHE A 11 18.52 6.70 -14.66
C PHE A 11 19.69 7.56 -15.16
N PRO A 12 20.57 7.05 -16.05
CA PRO A 12 21.72 7.80 -16.57
C PRO A 12 21.37 9.11 -17.29
N ASP A 13 20.16 9.23 -17.84
CA ASP A 13 19.66 10.45 -18.48
C ASP A 13 19.15 11.50 -17.47
N GLY A 14 19.25 11.21 -16.17
CA GLY A 14 18.80 12.07 -15.08
C GLY A 14 17.31 11.93 -14.76
N SER A 15 16.55 11.13 -15.51
CA SER A 15 15.14 10.88 -15.20
C SER A 15 15.00 10.12 -13.89
N LYS A 16 13.95 10.45 -13.13
CA LYS A 16 13.70 9.89 -11.79
C LYS A 16 12.34 9.22 -11.75
N TYR A 17 12.27 8.06 -11.13
CA TYR A 17 11.05 7.29 -10.97
C TYR A 17 10.83 6.94 -9.50
N HIS A 18 9.61 7.18 -9.04
CA HIS A 18 9.07 6.67 -7.80
C HIS A 18 8.69 5.20 -7.97
N SER A 19 9.21 4.35 -7.10
CA SER A 19 8.85 2.94 -7.00
C SER A 19 8.50 2.59 -5.56
N ASP A 20 7.29 2.07 -5.38
CA ASP A 20 6.75 1.72 -4.08
C ASP A 20 5.93 0.43 -4.21
N VAL A 21 6.48 -0.63 -3.63
CA VAL A 21 5.90 -1.98 -3.64
C VAL A 21 5.30 -2.36 -2.28
N ALA A 22 5.28 -1.42 -1.32
CA ALA A 22 5.03 -1.71 0.09
C ALA A 22 3.90 -0.89 0.72
N PHE A 23 3.29 0.06 0.00
CA PHE A 23 2.20 0.87 0.56
C PHE A 23 0.93 0.08 0.89
N GLY A 24 0.63 -0.95 0.08
CA GLY A 24 -0.56 -1.78 0.22
C GLY A 24 -1.58 -1.55 -0.89
N GLY A 25 -2.88 -1.71 -0.56
CA GLY A 25 -3.93 -1.93 -1.55
C GLY A 25 -4.12 -0.82 -2.58
N ASP A 26 -3.88 0.44 -2.22
CA ASP A 26 -4.02 1.60 -3.10
C ASP A 26 -2.67 2.20 -3.53
N GLY A 27 -1.59 1.42 -3.37
CA GLY A 27 -0.26 1.77 -3.88
C GLY A 27 -0.20 1.78 -5.40
N ALA A 28 0.87 2.37 -5.93
CA ALA A 28 1.11 2.39 -7.37
C ALA A 28 1.37 0.96 -7.87
N THR A 29 0.69 0.55 -8.95
CA THR A 29 0.93 -0.76 -9.59
C THR A 29 2.04 -0.70 -10.64
N VAL A 30 2.59 0.49 -10.90
CA VAL A 30 3.66 0.73 -11.86
C VAL A 30 4.63 1.77 -11.30
N PRO A 31 5.92 1.74 -11.68
CA PRO A 31 6.83 2.85 -11.42
C PRO A 31 6.29 4.15 -12.02
N MET A 32 6.35 5.24 -11.26
CA MET A 32 5.83 6.54 -11.67
C MET A 32 6.98 7.51 -11.92
N PRO A 33 7.06 8.18 -13.09
CA PRO A 33 8.03 9.24 -13.28
C PRO A 33 7.77 10.37 -12.27
N LEU A 34 8.83 10.96 -11.77
CA LEU A 34 8.79 11.99 -10.73
C LEU A 34 8.45 13.35 -11.35
N VAL A 35 7.23 13.47 -11.90
CA VAL A 35 6.70 14.63 -12.64
C VAL A 35 5.46 15.17 -11.92
N ASP A 36 5.44 16.48 -11.65
CA ASP A 36 4.33 17.10 -10.92
C ASP A 36 3.01 17.00 -11.70
N GLY A 37 2.02 16.37 -11.07
CA GLY A 37 0.65 16.32 -11.55
C GLY A 37 0.37 15.33 -12.67
N LEU A 38 1.37 14.56 -13.15
CA LEU A 38 1.14 13.55 -14.18
C LEU A 38 0.21 12.45 -13.64
N VAL A 39 -0.91 12.24 -14.35
CA VAL A 39 -1.95 11.29 -13.96
C VAL A 39 -1.71 9.95 -14.62
N HIS A 40 -1.71 8.89 -13.83
CA HIS A 40 -1.61 7.50 -14.29
C HIS A 40 -2.89 6.74 -13.97
N LYS A 41 -3.27 5.82 -14.86
CA LYS A 41 -4.23 4.78 -14.51
C LYS A 41 -3.56 3.80 -13.55
N ASN A 42 -4.30 3.36 -12.53
CA ASN A 42 -3.88 2.33 -11.59
C ASN A 42 -4.81 1.12 -11.75
N LEU A 43 -5.39 0.61 -10.66
CA LEU A 43 -6.34 -0.49 -10.72
C LEU A 43 -7.75 -0.04 -11.10
N GLY A 44 -8.30 -0.57 -12.20
CA GLY A 44 -9.66 -0.28 -12.63
C GLY A 44 -9.88 1.18 -13.02
N THR A 45 -10.84 1.84 -12.39
CA THR A 45 -11.10 3.29 -12.59
C THR A 45 -10.20 4.19 -11.74
N GLN A 46 -9.35 3.61 -10.88
CA GLN A 46 -8.49 4.38 -10.00
C GLN A 46 -7.41 5.12 -10.80
N GLN A 47 -7.16 6.36 -10.40
CA GLN A 47 -6.07 7.17 -10.92
C GLN A 47 -5.15 7.60 -9.80
N ILE A 48 -3.87 7.71 -10.10
CA ILE A 48 -2.82 8.08 -9.16
C ILE A 48 -1.96 9.20 -9.76
N ARG A 49 -1.34 10.02 -8.92
CA ARG A 49 -0.38 11.05 -9.33
C ARG A 49 0.60 11.37 -8.21
N LEU A 50 1.74 11.96 -8.59
CA LEU A 50 2.65 12.62 -7.67
C LEU A 50 2.44 14.13 -7.78
N LYS A 51 2.12 14.79 -6.67
CA LYS A 51 1.97 16.25 -6.60
C LYS A 51 3.16 16.85 -5.86
N ARG A 52 3.77 17.90 -6.42
CA ARG A 52 4.83 18.67 -5.77
C ARG A 52 4.22 19.87 -5.04
N ASP A 53 4.06 19.76 -3.72
CA ASP A 53 3.39 20.80 -2.92
C ASP A 53 3.79 20.75 -1.44
N TRP A 54 3.29 21.71 -0.66
CA TRP A 54 3.38 21.73 0.80
C TRP A 54 2.25 20.91 1.42
N VAL A 55 2.54 20.22 2.53
CA VAL A 55 1.52 19.55 3.33
C VAL A 55 0.87 20.53 4.33
N PRO A 56 -0.39 20.32 4.77
CA PRO A 56 -1.13 21.31 5.57
C PRO A 56 -0.37 21.85 6.79
N ASN A 57 0.28 20.98 7.55
CA ASN A 57 0.96 21.34 8.81
C ASN A 57 2.37 21.92 8.59
N GLN A 58 2.82 22.09 7.34
CA GLN A 58 4.12 22.65 7.04
C GLN A 58 4.11 24.17 7.16
N VAL A 59 4.87 24.71 8.12
CA VAL A 59 4.95 26.15 8.41
C VAL A 59 5.97 26.88 7.55
N HIS A 60 7.11 26.25 7.25
CA HIS A 60 8.14 26.82 6.39
C HIS A 60 7.85 26.41 4.94
N ARG A 61 7.32 27.37 4.16
CA ARG A 61 6.84 27.16 2.79
C ARG A 61 7.66 27.96 1.78
N THR A 62 8.72 27.34 1.29
CA THR A 62 9.51 27.76 0.13
C THR A 62 9.48 26.69 -0.95
N GLU A 63 9.92 27.00 -2.17
CA GLU A 63 9.96 26.02 -3.27
C GLU A 63 10.81 24.78 -2.94
N GLU A 64 11.93 24.98 -2.24
CA GLU A 64 12.87 23.90 -1.83
C GLU A 64 12.23 22.96 -0.81
N THR A 65 11.32 23.48 0.01
CA THR A 65 10.67 22.73 1.08
C THR A 65 9.45 21.92 0.61
N LYS A 66 9.05 22.05 -0.66
CA LYS A 66 7.96 21.23 -1.20
C LYS A 66 8.30 19.75 -1.07
N LEU A 67 7.25 18.95 -0.89
CA LEU A 67 7.34 17.49 -0.85
C LEU A 67 6.71 16.92 -2.12
N TRP A 68 7.10 15.70 -2.45
CA TRP A 68 6.30 14.87 -3.34
C TRP A 68 5.18 14.24 -2.52
N ILE A 69 3.95 14.33 -3.01
CA ILE A 69 2.75 13.83 -2.34
C ILE A 69 2.12 12.79 -3.27
N TYR A 70 2.03 11.55 -2.82
CA TYR A 70 1.29 10.52 -3.53
C TYR A 70 -0.20 10.71 -3.31
N GLN A 71 -0.93 10.86 -4.42
CA GLN A 71 -2.36 11.06 -4.43
C GLN A 71 -3.06 10.02 -5.27
N TYR A 72 -4.28 9.67 -4.85
CA TYR A 72 -5.16 8.77 -5.59
C TYR A 72 -6.58 9.31 -5.64
N ARG A 73 -7.36 8.82 -6.60
CA ARG A 73 -8.82 8.98 -6.67
C ARG A 73 -9.45 7.77 -7.32
N ASN A 74 -10.64 7.39 -6.88
CA ASN A 74 -11.30 6.16 -7.35
C ASN A 74 -12.05 6.33 -8.68
N SER A 75 -12.25 7.56 -9.14
CA SER A 75 -12.79 7.89 -10.47
C SER A 75 -12.30 9.28 -10.92
N GLN A 76 -12.46 9.59 -12.21
CA GLN A 76 -12.02 10.86 -12.78
C GLN A 76 -12.76 12.09 -12.20
N ASP A 77 -13.99 11.90 -11.72
CA ASP A 77 -14.83 12.96 -11.15
C ASP A 77 -14.68 13.07 -9.62
N SER A 78 -13.90 12.17 -9.00
CA SER A 78 -13.64 12.23 -7.56
C SER A 78 -12.50 13.19 -7.22
N GLU A 79 -12.60 13.76 -6.03
CA GLU A 79 -11.52 14.54 -5.42
C GLU A 79 -10.26 13.69 -5.17
N TRP A 80 -9.11 14.35 -5.22
CA TRP A 80 -7.83 13.74 -4.93
C TRP A 80 -7.64 13.54 -3.43
N ASN A 81 -7.29 12.34 -3.02
CA ASN A 81 -6.92 11.99 -1.66
C ASN A 81 -5.40 11.83 -1.57
N SER A 82 -4.80 12.32 -0.49
CA SER A 82 -3.35 12.21 -0.26
C SER A 82 -3.07 11.13 0.78
N PHE A 83 -2.16 10.20 0.48
CA PHE A 83 -1.76 9.17 1.44
C PHE A 83 -0.47 9.53 2.18
N TYR A 84 0.63 9.63 1.44
CA TYR A 84 1.95 9.92 2.01
C TYR A 84 2.67 11.00 1.22
N SER A 85 3.76 11.47 1.82
CA SER A 85 4.59 12.52 1.26
C SER A 85 6.06 12.26 1.59
N PHE A 86 6.96 12.49 0.64
CA PHE A 86 8.39 12.26 0.83
C PHE A 86 9.23 13.45 0.30
N PRO A 87 10.37 13.74 0.95
CA PRO A 87 11.34 14.69 0.42
C PRO A 87 12.17 14.04 -0.70
N GLY A 88 12.94 14.84 -1.44
CA GLY A 88 13.96 14.35 -2.38
C GLY A 88 15.30 14.03 -1.69
N VAL A 89 15.28 13.69 -0.40
CA VAL A 89 16.47 13.46 0.43
C VAL A 89 16.60 11.96 0.70
N GLU A 90 17.82 11.44 0.61
CA GLU A 90 18.14 10.05 0.91
C GLU A 90 18.04 9.78 2.41
N PHE A 91 17.49 8.61 2.75
CA PHE A 91 17.44 8.09 4.10
C PHE A 91 18.36 6.87 4.18
N PHE A 92 19.16 6.79 5.24
CA PHE A 92 20.04 5.67 5.51
C PHE A 92 19.36 4.63 6.39
N ALA A 93 19.99 3.46 6.53
CA ALA A 93 19.47 2.37 7.36
C ALA A 93 19.13 2.83 8.79
N LEU A 94 19.98 3.68 9.39
CA LEU A 94 19.76 4.19 10.74
C LEU A 94 18.49 5.08 10.84
N ASP A 95 18.21 5.89 9.82
CA ASP A 95 16.98 6.71 9.78
C ASP A 95 15.75 5.79 9.76
N TRP A 96 15.83 4.70 9.00
CA TRP A 96 14.76 3.71 8.91
C TRP A 96 14.62 2.86 10.17
N ASP A 97 15.69 2.55 10.88
CA ASP A 97 15.61 1.82 12.15
C ASP A 97 14.80 2.60 13.19
N VAL A 98 14.99 3.92 13.29
CA VAL A 98 14.22 4.79 14.18
C VAL A 98 12.73 4.79 13.80
N ILE A 99 12.43 4.91 12.50
CA ILE A 99 11.04 4.91 12.00
C ILE A 99 10.39 3.55 12.22
N ASN A 100 11.08 2.46 11.87
CA ASN A 100 10.59 1.10 12.04
C ASN A 100 10.37 0.77 13.51
N TRP A 101 11.25 1.21 14.41
CA TRP A 101 11.03 1.04 15.83
C TRP A 101 9.72 1.70 16.28
N TRP A 102 9.44 2.94 15.86
CA TRP A 102 8.19 3.62 16.19
C TRP A 102 6.98 2.87 15.60
N ILE A 103 7.05 2.48 14.32
CA ILE A 103 5.97 1.77 13.62
C ILE A 103 5.65 0.41 14.26
N ASN A 104 6.63 -0.30 14.80
CA ASN A 104 6.41 -1.61 15.39
C ASN A 104 6.10 -1.56 16.90
N SER A 105 6.59 -0.55 17.62
CA SER A 105 6.52 -0.51 19.09
C SER A 105 5.52 0.50 19.65
N HIS A 106 5.29 1.62 18.97
CA HIS A 106 4.50 2.71 19.54
C HIS A 106 3.02 2.31 19.66
N PRO A 107 2.36 2.55 20.81
CA PRO A 107 0.96 2.18 21.01
C PRO A 107 0.05 2.74 19.92
N ASP A 108 0.27 3.97 19.47
CA ASP A 108 -0.53 4.65 18.43
C ASP A 108 -0.23 4.24 16.99
N SER A 109 0.72 3.32 16.77
CA SER A 109 1.00 2.83 15.43
C SER A 109 -0.18 2.02 14.89
N HIS A 110 -0.62 2.37 13.67
CA HIS A 110 -1.66 1.64 12.97
C HIS A 110 -1.25 0.19 12.70
N GLN A 111 0.01 -0.04 12.34
CA GLN A 111 0.57 -1.36 12.04
C GLN A 111 0.62 -2.27 13.26
N ARG A 112 0.75 -1.71 14.47
CA ARG A 112 0.71 -2.49 15.72
C ARG A 112 -0.69 -2.96 16.08
N ARG A 113 -1.72 -2.19 15.72
CA ARG A 113 -3.12 -2.44 16.10
C ARG A 113 -3.90 -3.23 15.05
N ASN A 114 -3.42 -3.29 13.81
CA ASN A 114 -4.17 -3.86 12.70
C ASN A 114 -3.34 -4.91 11.96
N VAL A 115 -4.00 -6.02 11.62
CA VAL A 115 -3.45 -7.01 10.69
C VAL A 115 -3.89 -6.62 9.27
N LEU A 116 -2.93 -6.24 8.44
CA LEU A 116 -3.16 -5.91 7.04
C LEU A 116 -2.42 -6.89 6.15
N THR A 117 -3.11 -7.48 5.18
CA THR A 117 -2.46 -8.29 4.15
C THR A 117 -3.03 -7.92 2.80
N ILE A 118 -2.16 -7.60 1.84
CA ILE A 118 -2.55 -7.14 0.52
C ILE A 118 -1.94 -8.09 -0.51
N LYS A 119 -2.74 -8.47 -1.50
CA LYS A 119 -2.29 -9.27 -2.63
C LYS A 119 -2.88 -8.72 -3.92
N PHE A 120 -2.04 -8.28 -4.83
CA PHE A 120 -2.44 -7.98 -6.20
C PHE A 120 -2.62 -9.28 -6.98
N LEU A 121 -3.62 -9.31 -7.85
CA LEU A 121 -3.97 -10.44 -8.70
C LEU A 121 -3.54 -10.12 -10.12
N GLN A 122 -2.81 -11.04 -10.73
CA GLN A 122 -2.30 -10.90 -12.10
C GLN A 122 -2.96 -11.91 -13.03
N ARG A 123 -3.11 -11.52 -14.31
CA ARG A 123 -3.55 -12.40 -15.41
C ARG A 123 -2.81 -12.02 -16.70
N PRO A 124 -2.74 -12.90 -17.70
CA PRO A 124 -2.22 -12.54 -19.01
C PRO A 124 -2.99 -11.38 -19.64
N VAL A 125 -2.30 -10.51 -20.38
CA VAL A 125 -2.95 -9.46 -21.18
C VAL A 125 -3.67 -10.12 -22.36
N GLU A 126 -5.00 -10.01 -22.40
CA GLU A 126 -5.83 -10.63 -23.44
C GLU A 126 -5.99 -9.76 -24.70
N MET A 127 -5.60 -8.48 -24.63
CA MET A 127 -5.81 -7.50 -25.70
C MET A 127 -4.47 -6.98 -26.22
N ASP A 128 -4.29 -7.16 -27.54
CA ASP A 128 -3.15 -6.75 -28.37
C ASP A 128 -2.02 -7.79 -28.50
N ALA A 129 -1.77 -8.23 -29.73
CA ALA A 129 -0.70 -9.19 -30.05
C ALA A 129 0.71 -8.61 -29.77
N SER A 130 0.82 -7.30 -29.58
CA SER A 130 2.05 -6.63 -29.15
C SER A 130 2.45 -6.93 -27.70
N PHE A 131 1.54 -7.45 -26.88
CA PHE A 131 1.76 -7.74 -25.45
C PHE A 131 1.69 -9.25 -25.15
N GLU A 132 1.88 -10.12 -26.16
CA GLU A 132 1.89 -11.57 -25.98
C GLU A 132 2.98 -11.98 -24.96
N GLY A 133 2.55 -12.53 -23.82
CA GLY A 133 3.42 -12.90 -22.70
C GLY A 133 3.48 -11.91 -21.54
N GLU A 134 2.85 -10.74 -21.67
CA GLU A 134 2.74 -9.78 -20.57
C GLU A 134 1.59 -10.13 -19.61
N THR A 135 1.70 -9.68 -18.36
CA THR A 135 0.65 -9.82 -17.34
C THR A 135 0.16 -8.46 -16.88
N GLU A 136 -1.14 -8.34 -16.62
CA GLU A 136 -1.74 -7.16 -16.01
C GLU A 136 -2.21 -7.44 -14.59
N ILE A 137 -2.17 -6.40 -13.75
CA ILE A 137 -2.82 -6.42 -12.44
C ILE A 137 -4.30 -6.08 -12.64
N PHE A 138 -5.15 -7.11 -12.60
CA PHE A 138 -6.59 -6.95 -12.83
C PHE A 138 -7.39 -6.80 -11.53
N GLY A 139 -6.77 -7.08 -10.38
CA GLY A 139 -7.47 -6.99 -9.10
C GLY A 139 -6.55 -7.00 -7.89
N LYS A 140 -7.18 -6.90 -6.73
CA LYS A 140 -6.52 -7.01 -5.43
C LYS A 140 -7.42 -7.68 -4.40
N ARG A 141 -6.79 -8.38 -3.46
CA ARG A 141 -7.39 -8.88 -2.22
C ARG A 141 -6.73 -8.19 -1.04
N MET A 142 -7.53 -7.90 -0.03
CA MET A 142 -7.09 -7.17 1.15
C MET A 142 -7.73 -7.83 2.38
N LEU A 143 -6.91 -8.32 3.30
CA LEU A 143 -7.33 -8.67 4.65
C LEU A 143 -7.12 -7.45 5.52
N VAL A 144 -8.17 -7.01 6.20
CA VAL A 144 -8.11 -5.95 7.21
C VAL A 144 -8.69 -6.54 8.50
N ASN A 145 -7.82 -6.83 9.45
CA ASN A 145 -8.12 -7.54 10.69
C ASN A 145 -8.77 -8.90 10.40
N GLY A 146 -10.08 -9.03 10.51
CA GLY A 146 -10.82 -10.26 10.16
C GLY A 146 -11.55 -10.19 8.82
N VAL A 147 -11.53 -9.07 8.09
CA VAL A 147 -12.39 -8.88 6.91
C VAL A 147 -11.59 -8.99 5.62
N VAL A 148 -11.96 -9.94 4.77
CA VAL A 148 -11.38 -10.08 3.43
C VAL A 148 -12.22 -9.32 2.42
N LYS A 149 -11.56 -8.42 1.72
CA LYS A 149 -12.12 -7.59 0.65
C LYS A 149 -11.47 -7.94 -0.68
N GLU A 150 -12.25 -7.92 -1.75
CA GLU A 150 -11.78 -8.12 -3.12
C GLU A 150 -12.25 -6.97 -4.00
N ASN A 151 -11.33 -6.49 -4.86
CA ASN A 151 -11.63 -5.50 -5.89
C ASN A 151 -10.98 -5.98 -7.19
N LEU A 152 -11.79 -6.29 -8.20
CA LEU A 152 -11.35 -6.76 -9.52
C LEU A 152 -11.39 -5.64 -10.58
N GLY A 153 -10.97 -4.43 -10.21
CA GLY A 153 -10.97 -3.26 -11.09
C GLY A 153 -12.25 -2.40 -11.03
N GLY A 154 -13.05 -2.57 -9.98
CA GLY A 154 -14.34 -1.87 -9.82
C GLY A 154 -14.66 -1.57 -8.35
N LYS A 155 -15.85 -1.97 -7.90
CA LYS A 155 -16.25 -1.81 -6.50
C LYS A 155 -15.63 -2.89 -5.63
N THR A 156 -15.17 -2.49 -4.46
CA THR A 156 -14.71 -3.41 -3.42
C THR A 156 -15.89 -4.15 -2.82
N LYS A 157 -15.81 -5.48 -2.73
CA LYS A 157 -16.78 -6.36 -2.05
C LYS A 157 -16.11 -7.08 -0.89
N VAL A 158 -16.85 -7.33 0.19
CA VAL A 158 -16.43 -8.26 1.24
C VAL A 158 -16.71 -9.67 0.74
N ILE A 159 -15.71 -10.56 0.83
CA ILE A 159 -15.83 -11.95 0.37
C ILE A 159 -15.75 -12.97 1.51
N MET A 160 -15.22 -12.55 2.68
CA MET A 160 -15.13 -13.38 3.87
C MET A 160 -15.01 -12.48 5.10
N THR A 161 -15.52 -12.93 6.24
CA THR A 161 -15.29 -12.33 7.56
C THR A 161 -14.91 -13.44 8.53
N CYS A 162 -13.73 -13.33 9.12
CA CYS A 162 -13.20 -14.20 10.16
C CYS A 162 -13.58 -13.61 11.52
N ASN A 163 -14.20 -14.42 12.35
CA ASN A 163 -14.51 -14.12 13.74
C ASN A 163 -13.46 -14.72 14.68
N THR A 164 -12.71 -15.73 14.23
CA THR A 164 -11.66 -16.39 15.02
C THR A 164 -10.29 -16.33 14.34
N GLU A 165 -9.22 -16.49 15.12
CA GLU A 165 -7.87 -16.55 14.57
C GLU A 165 -7.68 -17.75 13.65
N GLN A 166 -8.30 -18.89 13.97
CA GLN A 166 -8.23 -20.08 13.13
C GLN A 166 -8.80 -19.81 11.73
N GLU A 167 -9.95 -19.15 11.63
CA GLU A 167 -10.53 -18.73 10.35
C GLU A 167 -9.62 -17.75 9.61
N ARG A 168 -8.94 -16.84 10.33
CA ARG A 168 -8.00 -15.90 9.73
C ARG A 168 -6.76 -16.59 9.17
N LEU A 169 -6.21 -17.57 9.87
CA LEU A 169 -5.09 -18.39 9.39
C LEU A 169 -5.45 -19.16 8.12
N GLU A 170 -6.64 -19.78 8.07
CA GLU A 170 -7.13 -20.47 6.87
C GLU A 170 -7.32 -19.51 5.68
N VAL A 171 -7.76 -18.28 5.96
CA VAL A 171 -7.89 -17.23 4.94
C VAL A 171 -6.54 -16.76 4.42
N LEU A 172 -5.54 -16.58 5.29
CA LEU A 172 -4.17 -16.21 4.91
C LEU A 172 -3.58 -17.25 3.95
N GLU A 173 -3.77 -18.53 4.24
CA GLU A 173 -3.37 -19.62 3.36
C GLU A 173 -4.14 -19.58 2.03
N ARG A 174 -5.46 -19.66 2.09
CA ARG A 174 -6.32 -19.83 0.91
C ARG A 174 -6.27 -18.64 -0.06
N TYR A 175 -6.33 -17.42 0.45
CA TYR A 175 -6.46 -16.23 -0.38
C TYR A 175 -5.12 -15.52 -0.63
N PHE A 176 -4.20 -15.59 0.33
CA PHE A 176 -2.94 -14.84 0.28
C PHE A 176 -1.73 -15.74 0.00
N GLN A 177 -1.84 -17.07 0.15
CA GLN A 177 -0.75 -18.04 0.03
C GLN A 177 0.36 -17.79 1.07
N LEU A 178 -0.06 -17.41 2.28
CA LEU A 178 0.82 -17.25 3.43
C LEU A 178 0.61 -18.43 4.38
N PHE A 179 1.70 -19.12 4.69
CA PHE A 179 1.71 -20.30 5.55
C PHE A 179 2.52 -19.98 6.79
N LEU A 180 1.88 -20.02 7.96
CA LEU A 180 2.55 -19.79 9.23
C LEU A 180 2.97 -21.11 9.85
N THR A 181 4.16 -21.15 10.40
CA THR A 181 4.66 -22.21 11.27
C THR A 181 3.85 -22.27 12.57
N ASN A 182 3.98 -23.37 13.32
CA ASN A 182 3.31 -23.49 14.62
C ASN A 182 3.79 -22.41 15.60
N GLU A 183 5.07 -22.05 15.60
CA GLU A 183 5.63 -21.00 16.46
C GLU A 183 5.01 -19.64 16.14
N GLU A 184 4.94 -19.26 14.85
CA GLU A 184 4.30 -18.00 14.42
C GLU A 184 2.81 -17.95 14.78
N LYS A 185 2.09 -19.08 14.64
CA LYS A 185 0.69 -19.18 15.07
C LYS A 185 0.54 -18.97 16.58
N GLN A 186 1.40 -19.57 17.39
CA GLN A 186 1.39 -19.38 18.84
C GLN A 186 1.76 -17.94 19.24
N GLY A 187 2.64 -17.28 18.47
CA GLY A 187 3.03 -15.89 18.71
C GLY A 187 1.91 -14.86 18.52
N ILE A 188 0.79 -15.23 17.88
CA ILE A 188 -0.39 -14.36 17.76
C ILE A 188 -1.17 -14.28 19.07
N LEU A 189 -1.15 -15.34 19.88
CA LEU A 189 -1.96 -15.45 21.10
C LEU A 189 -1.58 -14.36 22.11
N GLY A 190 -2.57 -13.66 22.64
CA GLY A 190 -2.42 -12.55 23.57
C GLY A 190 -1.99 -11.24 22.92
N TYR A 191 -1.81 -11.19 21.60
CA TYR A 191 -1.50 -9.95 20.91
C TYR A 191 -2.78 -9.10 20.72
N LEU A 192 -2.63 -7.78 20.70
CA LEU A 192 -3.77 -6.85 20.66
C LEU A 192 -4.70 -7.06 19.44
N SER A 193 -4.17 -7.62 18.35
CA SER A 193 -4.91 -7.84 17.12
C SER A 193 -5.45 -9.27 16.95
N GLU A 194 -5.26 -10.15 17.93
CA GLU A 194 -5.82 -11.51 17.95
C GLU A 194 -7.35 -11.47 17.79
N LEU A 195 -7.90 -12.40 17.01
CA LEU A 195 -9.36 -12.59 16.93
C LEU A 195 -9.79 -13.69 17.91
N ASP A 196 -10.31 -13.28 19.06
CA ASP A 196 -10.71 -14.18 20.15
C ASP A 196 -12.18 -14.65 20.09
N GLY A 197 -12.91 -14.33 19.01
CA GLY A 197 -14.32 -14.68 18.86
C GLY A 197 -15.28 -13.84 19.70
N THR A 198 -14.78 -12.88 20.48
CA THR A 198 -15.60 -11.92 21.20
C THR A 198 -15.67 -10.63 20.39
N ALA A 199 -16.76 -10.47 19.64
CA ALA A 199 -17.02 -9.19 18.98
C ALA A 199 -17.05 -8.07 20.04
N SER A 200 -16.21 -7.05 19.86
CA SER A 200 -16.36 -5.74 20.51
C SER A 200 -16.62 -4.67 19.48
#